data_AF-A0A5C5VYW4-F1
#
_entry.id   AF-A0A5C5VYW4-F1
#
_cell.length_a   1.000
_cell.length_b   1.000
_cell.length_c   1.000
_cell.angle_alpha   90.00
_cell.angle_beta   90.00
_cell.angle_gamma   90.00
#
_symmetry.space_group_name_H-M   'P 1'
#
loop_
_entity.id
_entity.type
_entity.pdbx_description
1 polymer ?
#
loop_
_entity_poly.entity_id
_entity_poly.type
_entity_poly.pdbx_seq_one_letter_code
_entity_poly.pdbx_strand_id
1 'polypeptide(L)'
;MANENRVVEEMPRPSSPSHHHRAAPRRLQRAGRQKGLARGLENWSFLLLSLSALRFAWGVGTDGEPRWLLGEGLFGVGNQAALGAVLAACGIMVALFGGLSRALRALPKLLLVATLHLLLLAVFPTDWLLARFESDEVLFRVSTNLPRYALTIDDGLDPVATPLILDTLAEHDARATFFVLGESLADQTRLVRRIRAEGHELANHQMTDTATVALTPAALERQIRQAHAALGATGRSDWFRPGGGIVTERCKTVCKSLGLRIALGSVFPFDSHQTSVRFSAAFLASRIKPGAIVILHDGAGRGERTALVLDRVLDQLNQRGLQAVTLTELAAGSTKESP
;
A
#
# COMPACT_ATOMS: atom_id res chain seq x y z
N MET A 1 -27.52 -69.45 -22.57
CA MET A 1 -27.62 -69.70 -21.11
C MET A 1 -27.29 -68.38 -20.44
N ALA A 2 -28.28 -67.50 -20.25
CA ALA A 2 -29.18 -67.42 -19.09
C ALA A 2 -28.44 -66.90 -17.84
N ASN A 3 -28.93 -65.96 -17.04
CA ASN A 3 -30.01 -64.98 -17.10
C ASN A 3 -29.89 -64.14 -15.80
N GLU A 4 -30.37 -62.90 -15.80
CA GLU A 4 -30.96 -62.17 -14.64
C GLU A 4 -30.08 -61.94 -13.37
N ASN A 5 -30.27 -60.94 -12.50
CA ASN A 5 -31.29 -59.92 -12.40
C ASN A 5 -30.79 -58.69 -11.60
N ARG A 6 -31.41 -57.59 -11.97
CA ARG A 6 -31.52 -56.23 -11.42
C ARG A 6 -31.94 -56.19 -9.95
N VAL A 7 -31.37 -55.27 -9.16
CA VAL A 7 -32.11 -54.58 -8.07
C VAL A 7 -31.75 -53.10 -8.09
N VAL A 8 -32.78 -52.31 -8.39
CA VAL A 8 -32.88 -50.86 -8.23
C VAL A 8 -33.46 -50.64 -6.84
N GLU A 9 -32.88 -49.77 -6.03
CA GLU A 9 -33.51 -49.33 -4.78
C GLU A 9 -33.67 -47.81 -4.78
N GLU A 10 -34.93 -47.38 -4.90
CA GLU A 10 -35.43 -46.01 -4.79
C GLU A 10 -35.51 -45.55 -3.33
N MET A 11 -35.37 -44.23 -3.14
CA MET A 11 -35.47 -43.51 -1.86
C MET A 11 -36.81 -43.70 -1.13
N PRO A 12 -36.83 -43.34 0.17
CA PRO A 12 -37.96 -42.58 0.71
C PRO A 12 -37.53 -41.25 1.37
N ARG A 13 -38.18 -40.15 0.97
CA ARG A 13 -38.28 -38.90 1.76
C ARG A 13 -39.47 -39.01 2.72
N PRO A 14 -39.39 -38.40 3.92
CA PRO A 14 -40.57 -37.81 4.57
C PRO A 14 -40.26 -36.36 5.04
N SER A 15 -40.94 -35.34 4.52
CA SER A 15 -42.26 -34.80 4.93
C SER A 15 -42.15 -33.66 5.95
N SER A 16 -42.36 -32.43 5.47
CA SER A 16 -42.72 -31.25 6.26
C SER A 16 -44.17 -31.32 6.76
N PRO A 17 -44.50 -30.66 7.88
CA PRO A 17 -45.82 -30.06 8.02
C PRO A 17 -45.79 -28.55 8.31
N SER A 18 -46.88 -27.94 7.87
CA SER A 18 -47.20 -26.55 7.62
C SER A 18 -47.81 -25.78 8.80
N HIS A 19 -47.65 -24.45 8.73
CA HIS A 19 -48.61 -23.38 9.06
C HIS A 19 -49.43 -23.39 10.36
N HIS A 20 -49.29 -22.31 11.14
CA HIS A 20 -50.46 -21.60 11.68
C HIS A 20 -50.31 -20.07 11.66
N HIS A 21 -51.34 -19.45 11.07
CA HIS A 21 -51.68 -18.03 11.04
C HIS A 21 -52.12 -17.48 12.41
N ARG A 22 -51.86 -16.18 12.65
CA ARG A 22 -52.80 -15.16 13.21
C ARG A 22 -52.08 -13.80 13.21
N ALA A 23 -52.40 -12.89 12.27
CA ALA A 23 -53.43 -11.85 12.32
C ALA A 23 -53.11 -10.67 13.27
N ALA A 24 -53.03 -9.47 12.66
CA ALA A 24 -52.76 -8.16 13.26
C ALA A 24 -53.89 -7.63 14.18
N PRO A 25 -53.65 -6.51 14.88
CA PRO A 25 -54.31 -5.28 14.42
C PRO A 25 -53.45 -4.00 14.49
N ARG A 26 -53.88 -3.02 13.67
CA ARG A 26 -53.39 -1.63 13.55
C ARG A 26 -53.84 -0.73 14.72
N ARG A 27 -53.03 0.32 14.93
CA ARG A 27 -53.32 1.73 15.32
C ARG A 27 -52.72 2.18 16.67
N LEU A 28 -51.79 3.13 16.62
CA LEU A 28 -52.05 4.54 17.00
C LEU A 28 -50.83 5.43 16.67
N GLN A 29 -51.12 6.57 16.05
CA GLN A 29 -50.21 7.67 15.77
C GLN A 29 -49.70 8.32 17.06
N ARG A 30 -48.45 8.77 17.08
CA ARG A 30 -48.11 10.14 17.52
C ARG A 30 -46.67 10.52 17.11
N ALA A 31 -46.61 11.57 16.30
CA ALA A 31 -45.40 12.32 15.97
C ALA A 31 -44.86 13.06 17.21
N GLY A 32 -43.54 13.24 17.31
CA GLY A 32 -42.93 14.02 18.39
C GLY A 32 -41.42 14.21 18.27
N ARG A 33 -41.01 15.18 17.44
CA ARG A 33 -39.82 16.05 17.59
C ARG A 33 -38.70 15.59 18.54
N GLN A 34 -37.56 15.13 18.00
CA GLN A 34 -36.22 15.33 18.60
C GLN A 34 -35.10 15.41 17.55
N LYS A 35 -35.26 16.29 16.54
CA LYS A 35 -34.14 16.72 15.67
C LYS A 35 -34.23 18.23 15.49
N GLY A 36 -33.76 18.98 16.48
CA GLY A 36 -33.87 20.45 16.45
C GLY A 36 -33.26 21.22 17.61
N LEU A 37 -32.31 20.67 18.36
CA LEU A 37 -31.68 21.38 19.50
C LEU A 37 -30.17 21.63 19.36
N ALA A 38 -29.52 21.15 18.30
CA ALA A 38 -28.09 21.37 18.08
C ALA A 38 -27.75 22.42 16.99
N ARG A 39 -28.76 23.13 16.43
CA ARG A 39 -28.56 24.21 15.44
C ARG A 39 -28.94 25.62 15.97
N GLY A 40 -29.25 25.74 17.26
CA GLY A 40 -29.73 26.99 17.86
C GLY A 40 -28.70 27.82 18.62
N LEU A 41 -27.46 27.34 18.77
CA LEU A 41 -26.44 28.00 19.60
C LEU A 41 -25.48 28.92 18.82
N GLU A 42 -25.41 28.81 17.49
CA GLU A 42 -24.52 29.64 16.65
C GLU A 42 -25.10 31.02 16.27
N ASN A 43 -26.39 31.29 16.56
CA ASN A 43 -27.04 32.57 16.23
C ASN A 43 -27.04 33.61 17.38
N TRP A 44 -26.66 33.23 18.61
CA TRP A 44 -26.72 34.15 19.76
C TRP A 44 -25.55 35.13 19.82
N SER A 45 -24.39 34.77 19.28
CA SER A 45 -23.21 35.64 19.22
C SER A 45 -23.48 36.89 18.37
N PHE A 46 -24.21 36.74 17.25
CA PHE A 46 -24.65 37.84 16.40
C PHE A 46 -25.68 38.74 17.09
N LEU A 47 -26.62 38.16 17.84
CA LEU A 47 -27.62 38.93 18.58
C LEU A 47 -26.98 39.76 19.71
N LEU A 48 -25.98 39.21 20.41
CA LEU A 48 -25.29 39.88 21.52
C LEU A 48 -24.39 41.03 21.04
N LEU A 49 -23.70 40.89 19.90
CA LEU A 49 -22.94 41.98 19.28
C LEU A 49 -23.87 43.10 18.78
N SER A 50 -25.06 42.75 18.26
CA SER A 50 -26.08 43.72 17.83
C SER A 50 -26.66 44.52 19.00
N LEU A 51 -26.92 43.84 20.13
CA LEU A 51 -27.47 44.47 21.35
C LEU A 51 -26.44 45.37 22.06
N SER A 52 -25.15 45.07 21.93
CA SER A 52 -24.06 45.89 22.47
C SER A 52 -23.93 47.24 21.76
N ALA A 53 -24.13 47.25 20.43
CA ALA A 53 -24.15 48.48 19.62
C ALA A 53 -25.37 49.37 19.95
N LEU A 54 -26.51 48.78 20.34
CA LEU A 54 -27.68 49.54 20.81
C LEU A 54 -27.48 50.16 22.21
N ARG A 55 -26.60 49.59 23.06
CA ARG A 55 -26.34 50.11 24.42
C ARG A 55 -25.48 51.38 24.44
N PHE A 56 -24.75 51.68 23.37
CA PHE A 56 -23.97 52.93 23.25
C PHE A 56 -24.86 54.15 22.94
N ALA A 57 -26.14 53.94 22.61
CA ALA A 57 -27.10 54.99 22.28
C ALA A 57 -27.94 55.48 23.50
N TRP A 58 -27.66 55.01 24.72
CA TRP A 58 -28.40 55.36 25.94
C TRP A 58 -27.49 56.06 26.97
N GLY A 59 -27.33 57.38 26.85
CA GLY A 59 -26.66 58.21 27.85
C GLY A 59 -27.68 59.06 28.62
N VAL A 60 -27.79 58.86 29.93
CA VAL A 60 -28.62 59.69 30.83
C VAL A 60 -27.76 60.84 31.35
N GLY A 61 -28.14 62.09 31.02
CA GLY A 61 -27.50 63.29 31.57
C GLY A 61 -27.84 63.51 33.05
N THR A 62 -26.97 64.19 33.78
CA THR A 62 -27.00 64.41 35.24
C THR A 62 -28.17 65.25 35.75
N ASP A 63 -29.03 65.74 34.85
CA ASP A 63 -30.06 66.74 35.12
C ASP A 63 -31.45 66.10 35.21
N GLY A 64 -31.55 64.77 35.05
CA GLY A 64 -32.79 64.00 35.20
C GLY A 64 -33.82 64.16 34.06
N GLU A 65 -33.63 65.10 33.14
CA GLU A 65 -34.48 65.28 31.96
C GLU A 65 -34.05 64.36 30.80
N PRO A 66 -34.97 63.63 30.13
CA PRO A 66 -34.66 62.82 28.95
C PRO A 66 -34.32 63.72 27.76
N ARG A 67 -33.03 64.07 27.60
CA ARG A 67 -32.52 64.64 26.36
C ARG A 67 -32.23 63.51 25.39
N TRP A 68 -33.03 63.46 24.31
CA TRP A 68 -32.66 62.68 23.14
C TRP A 68 -31.32 63.19 22.61
N LEU A 69 -30.26 62.39 22.67
CA LEU A 69 -29.02 62.57 21.90
C LEU A 69 -29.25 62.43 20.37
N LEU A 70 -30.51 62.48 19.93
CA LEU A 70 -30.99 62.42 18.56
C LEU A 70 -31.55 63.78 18.10
N GLY A 71 -31.06 64.88 18.66
CA GLY A 71 -31.19 66.21 18.08
C GLY A 71 -30.19 66.36 16.93
N GLU A 72 -30.71 66.48 15.71
CA GLU A 72 -29.99 66.64 14.44
C GLU A 72 -29.05 65.49 14.03
N GLY A 73 -29.62 64.56 13.25
CA GLY A 73 -28.89 64.03 12.09
C GLY A 73 -28.12 62.72 12.30
N LEU A 74 -28.85 61.63 12.54
CA LEU A 74 -28.40 60.31 12.04
C LEU A 74 -28.20 60.30 10.50
N PHE A 75 -28.61 61.37 9.81
CA PHE A 75 -28.55 61.54 8.36
C PHE A 75 -27.62 62.68 7.88
N GLY A 76 -26.79 63.28 8.76
CA GLY A 76 -25.76 64.23 8.32
C GLY A 76 -24.71 63.55 7.43
N VAL A 77 -24.24 64.23 6.38
CA VAL A 77 -23.34 63.67 5.33
C VAL A 77 -22.08 63.00 5.91
N GLY A 78 -21.54 63.50 7.02
CA GLY A 78 -20.40 62.89 7.73
C GLY A 78 -20.73 61.55 8.42
N ASN A 79 -21.96 61.38 8.91
CA ASN A 79 -22.44 60.14 9.55
C ASN A 79 -22.79 59.06 8.51
N GLN A 80 -23.18 59.44 7.29
CA GLN A 80 -23.44 58.46 6.22
C GLN A 80 -22.16 57.79 5.71
N ALA A 81 -21.05 58.55 5.62
CA ALA A 81 -19.74 57.98 5.28
C ALA A 81 -19.23 57.02 6.37
N ALA A 82 -19.41 57.37 7.64
CA ALA A 82 -19.07 56.51 8.77
C ALA A 82 -19.92 55.22 8.80
N LEU A 83 -21.24 55.34 8.55
CA LEU A 83 -22.14 54.19 8.45
C LEU A 83 -21.76 53.28 7.25
N GLY A 84 -21.42 53.86 6.11
CA GLY A 84 -20.94 53.14 4.94
C GLY A 84 -19.64 52.38 5.20
N ALA A 85 -18.68 53.00 5.89
CA ALA A 85 -17.41 52.35 6.27
C ALA A 85 -17.61 51.18 7.25
N VAL A 86 -18.51 51.34 8.24
CA VAL A 86 -18.86 50.27 9.18
C VAL A 86 -19.54 49.10 8.45
N LEU A 87 -20.49 49.37 7.55
CA LEU A 87 -21.16 48.32 6.76
C LEU A 87 -20.19 47.60 5.83
N ALA A 88 -19.26 48.32 5.19
CA ALA A 88 -18.21 47.72 4.36
C ALA A 88 -17.25 46.84 5.18
N ALA A 89 -16.80 47.30 6.36
CA ALA A 89 -15.96 46.53 7.27
C ALA A 89 -16.68 45.27 7.77
N CYS A 90 -17.97 45.37 8.12
CA CYS A 90 -18.82 44.23 8.46
C CYS A 90 -18.96 43.25 7.29
N GLY A 91 -19.14 43.74 6.06
CA GLY A 91 -19.20 42.91 4.85
C GLY A 91 -17.90 42.14 4.61
N ILE A 92 -16.75 42.80 4.77
CA ILE A 92 -15.42 42.17 4.67
C ILE A 92 -15.23 41.12 5.78
N MET A 93 -15.59 41.44 7.02
CA MET A 93 -15.53 40.51 8.14
C MET A 93 -16.42 39.27 7.92
N VAL A 94 -17.66 39.44 7.45
CA VAL A 94 -18.56 38.33 7.12
C VAL A 94 -18.02 37.49 5.97
N ALA A 95 -17.41 38.11 4.95
CA ALA A 95 -16.77 37.40 3.85
C ALA A 95 -15.53 36.62 4.31
N LEU A 96 -14.69 37.20 5.18
CA LEU A 96 -13.50 36.57 5.76
C LEU A 96 -13.87 35.43 6.72
N PHE A 97 -14.82 35.63 7.63
CA PHE A 97 -15.35 34.57 8.51
C PHE A 97 -16.10 33.49 7.73
N GLY A 98 -16.83 33.86 6.68
CA GLY A 98 -17.45 32.94 5.73
C GLY A 98 -16.41 32.09 4.99
N GLY A 99 -15.32 32.71 4.54
CA GLY A 99 -14.17 32.03 3.93
C GLY A 99 -13.45 31.10 4.91
N LEU A 100 -13.15 31.59 6.11
CA LEU A 100 -12.46 30.84 7.17
C LEU A 100 -13.30 29.66 7.66
N SER A 101 -14.61 29.83 7.88
CA SER A 101 -15.51 28.74 8.27
C SER A 101 -15.69 27.70 7.15
N ARG A 102 -15.65 28.09 5.87
CA ARG A 102 -15.62 27.13 4.75
C ARG A 102 -14.28 26.38 4.71
N ALA A 103 -13.16 27.07 4.90
CA ALA A 103 -11.83 26.47 4.94
C ALA A 103 -11.68 25.48 6.11
N LEU A 104 -12.10 25.86 7.32
CA LEU A 104 -12.08 25.00 8.50
C LEU A 104 -13.00 23.77 8.36
N ARG A 105 -14.15 23.90 7.68
CA ARG A 105 -15.01 22.75 7.35
C ARG A 105 -14.43 21.85 6.28
N ALA A 106 -13.58 22.38 5.38
CA ALA A 106 -12.88 21.60 4.38
C ALA A 106 -11.62 20.91 4.95
N LEU A 107 -11.02 21.46 6.00
CA LEU A 107 -9.75 21.00 6.57
C LEU A 107 -9.73 19.49 6.92
N PRO A 108 -10.73 18.89 7.61
CA PRO A 108 -10.74 17.45 7.88
C PRO A 108 -10.75 16.59 6.62
N LYS A 109 -11.46 17.05 5.57
CA LYS A 109 -11.51 16.33 4.28
C LYS A 109 -10.17 16.45 3.55
N LEU A 110 -9.54 17.61 3.57
CA LEU A 110 -8.21 17.82 3.00
C LEU A 110 -7.16 16.99 3.74
N LEU A 111 -7.21 16.94 5.08
CA LEU A 111 -6.34 16.10 5.89
C LEU A 111 -6.56 14.61 5.60
N LEU A 112 -7.81 14.16 5.43
CA LEU A 112 -8.13 12.78 5.04
C LEU A 112 -7.55 12.47 3.66
N VAL A 113 -7.78 13.33 2.66
CA VAL A 113 -7.23 13.15 1.30
C VAL A 113 -5.70 13.12 1.33
N ALA A 114 -5.06 14.06 2.04
CA ALA A 114 -3.60 14.07 2.19
C ALA A 114 -3.09 12.80 2.89
N THR A 115 -3.76 12.34 3.94
CA THR A 115 -3.42 11.10 4.64
C THR A 115 -3.54 9.89 3.72
N LEU A 116 -4.65 9.77 2.98
CA LEU A 116 -4.85 8.70 2.01
C LEU A 116 -3.80 8.75 0.89
N HIS A 117 -3.41 9.95 0.45
CA HIS A 117 -2.38 10.12 -0.56
C HIS A 117 -1.00 9.74 -0.05
N LEU A 118 -0.66 10.10 1.20
CA LEU A 118 0.58 9.68 1.86
C LEU A 118 0.61 8.16 2.07
N LEU A 119 -0.50 7.55 2.47
CA LEU A 119 -0.63 6.09 2.58
C LEU A 119 -0.46 5.43 1.21
N LEU A 120 -1.04 6.01 0.15
CA LEU A 120 -0.87 5.52 -1.21
C LEU A 120 0.59 5.60 -1.66
N LEU A 121 1.29 6.70 -1.38
CA LEU A 121 2.72 6.85 -1.68
C LEU A 121 3.60 5.90 -0.86
N ALA A 122 3.19 5.56 0.37
CA ALA A 122 3.89 4.58 1.20
C ALA A 122 3.73 3.14 0.67
N VAL A 123 2.55 2.79 0.14
CA VAL A 123 2.26 1.46 -0.42
C VAL A 123 2.73 1.32 -1.87
N PHE A 124 2.67 2.41 -2.63
CA PHE A 124 3.11 2.51 -4.01
C PHE A 124 4.22 3.56 -4.10
N PRO A 125 5.43 3.27 -3.56
CA PRO A 125 6.52 4.19 -3.64
C PRO A 125 6.76 4.52 -5.12
N THR A 126 6.66 5.81 -5.43
CA THR A 126 6.96 6.32 -6.76
C THR A 126 8.45 6.19 -7.03
N ASP A 127 8.80 5.99 -8.29
CA ASP A 127 10.18 5.72 -8.74
C ASP A 127 11.21 6.72 -8.17
N TRP A 128 10.82 8.00 -8.02
CA TRP A 128 11.65 9.08 -7.47
C TRP A 128 12.11 8.86 -6.00
N LEU A 129 11.34 8.09 -5.22
CA LEU A 129 11.53 7.91 -3.79
C LEU A 129 12.47 6.73 -3.59
N LEU A 130 12.26 5.66 -4.36
CA LEU A 130 13.18 4.52 -4.42
C LEU A 130 14.57 4.97 -4.88
N ALA A 131 14.65 5.84 -5.90
CA ALA A 131 15.92 6.40 -6.37
C ALA A 131 16.72 7.14 -5.28
N ARG A 132 16.07 7.65 -4.23
CA ARG A 132 16.77 8.34 -3.12
C ARG A 132 17.46 7.39 -2.15
N PHE A 133 17.01 6.13 -2.12
CA PHE A 133 17.60 5.05 -1.33
C PHE A 133 18.48 4.12 -2.16
N GLU A 134 18.45 4.26 -3.49
CA GLU A 134 19.34 3.57 -4.41
C GLU A 134 20.77 4.05 -4.21
N SER A 135 21.69 3.09 -4.12
CA SER A 135 23.13 3.34 -4.10
C SER A 135 23.82 2.24 -4.90
N ASP A 136 25.09 2.43 -5.23
CA ASP A 136 25.89 1.37 -5.89
C ASP A 136 25.87 0.04 -5.10
N GLU A 137 25.60 0.11 -3.79
CA GLU A 137 25.56 -1.02 -2.87
C GLU A 137 24.16 -1.66 -2.72
N VAL A 138 23.07 -0.94 -3.03
CA VAL A 138 21.67 -1.38 -2.83
C VAL A 138 20.83 -1.12 -4.08
N LEU A 139 20.39 -2.20 -4.72
CA LEU A 139 19.62 -2.16 -5.97
C LEU A 139 18.12 -2.40 -5.73
N PHE A 140 17.27 -1.45 -6.12
CA PHE A 140 15.81 -1.59 -6.13
C PHE A 140 15.23 -1.79 -7.53
N ARG A 141 15.92 -1.27 -8.54
CA ARG A 141 15.57 -1.35 -9.96
C ARG A 141 16.84 -1.16 -10.79
N VAL A 142 16.74 -1.32 -12.10
CA VAL A 142 17.79 -0.93 -13.04
C VAL A 142 17.28 0.20 -13.92
N SER A 143 18.07 1.26 -14.11
CA SER A 143 17.76 2.25 -15.14
C SER A 143 18.16 1.69 -16.52
N THR A 144 17.17 1.35 -17.34
CA THR A 144 17.37 0.82 -18.68
C THR A 144 16.11 0.99 -19.53
N ASN A 145 16.31 1.17 -20.84
CA ASN A 145 15.25 1.15 -21.84
C ASN A 145 15.09 -0.24 -22.50
N LEU A 146 15.97 -1.20 -22.16
CA LEU A 146 15.82 -2.58 -22.62
C LEU A 146 14.54 -3.16 -22.01
N PRO A 147 13.71 -3.87 -22.78
CA PRO A 147 12.43 -4.38 -22.30
C PRO A 147 12.64 -5.66 -21.47
N ARG A 148 13.37 -5.53 -20.36
CA ARG A 148 13.77 -6.62 -19.46
C ARG A 148 13.43 -6.28 -18.02
N TYR A 149 13.12 -7.30 -17.25
CA TYR A 149 12.90 -7.20 -15.81
C TYR A 149 13.44 -8.46 -15.12
N ALA A 150 13.68 -8.39 -13.81
CA ALA A 150 14.15 -9.52 -13.02
C ALA A 150 13.00 -10.05 -12.17
N LEU A 151 12.71 -11.35 -12.30
CA LEU A 151 11.91 -12.08 -11.33
C LEU A 151 12.84 -12.61 -10.24
N THR A 152 12.51 -12.32 -8.98
CA THR A 152 13.25 -12.81 -7.84
C THR A 152 12.32 -13.51 -6.86
N ILE A 153 12.75 -14.67 -6.36
CA ILE A 153 11.95 -15.57 -5.53
C ILE A 153 12.73 -15.87 -4.24
N ASP A 154 12.11 -15.58 -3.09
CA ASP A 154 12.76 -15.65 -1.78
C ASP A 154 12.27 -16.84 -0.94
N ASP A 155 13.06 -17.18 0.09
CA ASP A 155 12.84 -18.15 1.18
C ASP A 155 13.15 -19.62 0.86
N GLY A 156 12.92 -20.06 -0.38
CA GLY A 156 13.04 -21.45 -0.79
C GLY A 156 14.41 -22.08 -0.58
N LEU A 157 14.60 -23.34 -0.97
CA LEU A 157 13.77 -24.10 -1.91
C LEU A 157 12.71 -24.98 -1.24
N ASP A 158 11.47 -24.92 -1.74
CA ASP A 158 10.39 -25.82 -1.36
C ASP A 158 10.36 -27.05 -2.30
N PRO A 159 10.44 -28.29 -1.78
CA PRO A 159 10.54 -29.50 -2.60
C PRO A 159 9.30 -29.79 -3.45
N VAL A 160 8.14 -29.21 -3.10
CA VAL A 160 6.88 -29.40 -3.83
C VAL A 160 6.64 -28.21 -4.76
N ALA A 161 6.78 -26.99 -4.24
CA ALA A 161 6.36 -25.80 -4.94
C ALA A 161 7.42 -25.21 -5.88
N THR A 162 8.71 -25.27 -5.54
CA THR A 162 9.77 -24.76 -6.43
C THR A 162 9.77 -25.50 -7.79
N PRO A 163 9.59 -26.84 -7.88
CA PRO A 163 9.41 -27.52 -9.17
C PRO A 163 8.27 -26.95 -10.02
N LEU A 164 7.12 -26.64 -9.43
CA LEU A 164 5.99 -26.05 -10.14
C LEU A 164 6.32 -24.66 -10.69
N ILE A 165 7.03 -23.85 -9.90
CA ILE A 165 7.51 -22.55 -10.34
C ILE A 165 8.48 -22.70 -11.54
N LEU A 166 9.40 -23.65 -11.47
CA LEU A 166 10.34 -23.92 -12.57
C LEU A 166 9.62 -24.37 -13.85
N ASP A 167 8.64 -25.27 -13.72
CA ASP A 167 7.80 -25.70 -14.85
C ASP A 167 7.09 -24.50 -15.49
N THR A 168 6.44 -23.65 -14.69
CA THR A 168 5.79 -22.42 -15.19
C THR A 168 6.79 -21.45 -15.81
N LEU A 169 7.98 -21.26 -15.25
CA LEU A 169 9.00 -20.40 -15.84
C LEU A 169 9.46 -20.91 -17.22
N ALA A 170 9.64 -22.23 -17.34
CA ALA A 170 10.03 -22.87 -18.60
C ALA A 170 8.96 -22.75 -19.69
N GLU A 171 7.67 -22.91 -19.33
CA GLU A 171 6.54 -22.75 -20.25
C GLU A 171 6.47 -21.35 -20.88
N HIS A 172 6.97 -20.34 -20.15
CA HIS A 172 6.89 -18.93 -20.55
C HIS A 172 8.24 -18.35 -21.02
N ASP A 173 9.26 -19.19 -21.25
CA ASP A 173 10.64 -18.79 -21.61
C ASP A 173 11.22 -17.72 -20.66
N ALA A 174 10.92 -17.86 -19.37
CA ALA A 174 11.27 -16.91 -18.33
C ALA A 174 12.42 -17.43 -17.46
N ARG A 175 13.35 -16.53 -17.10
CA ARG A 175 14.40 -16.82 -16.12
C ARG A 175 14.23 -15.97 -14.86
N ALA A 176 14.77 -16.47 -13.75
CA ALA A 176 14.54 -15.90 -12.42
C ALA A 176 15.80 -16.04 -11.55
N THR A 177 15.82 -15.29 -10.45
CA THR A 177 16.86 -15.37 -9.41
C THR A 177 16.24 -15.84 -8.11
N PHE A 178 16.71 -16.96 -7.58
CA PHE A 178 16.25 -17.52 -6.32
C PHE A 178 17.16 -17.08 -5.18
N PHE A 179 16.65 -16.28 -4.25
CA PHE A 179 17.31 -15.91 -3.01
C PHE A 179 17.00 -16.96 -1.95
N VAL A 180 17.97 -17.84 -1.73
CA VAL A 180 17.77 -19.10 -1.01
C VAL A 180 18.29 -19.00 0.42
N LEU A 181 17.47 -19.45 1.37
CA LEU A 181 17.90 -19.68 2.74
C LEU A 181 18.83 -20.89 2.78
N GLY A 182 19.96 -20.77 3.48
CA GLY A 182 20.94 -21.86 3.58
C GLY A 182 20.36 -23.14 4.18
N GLU A 183 19.44 -23.04 5.14
CA GLU A 183 18.76 -24.18 5.75
C GLU A 183 17.86 -24.95 4.78
N SER A 184 17.27 -24.26 3.80
CA SER A 184 16.41 -24.85 2.79
C SER A 184 17.17 -25.67 1.74
N LEU A 185 18.51 -25.65 1.75
CA LEU A 185 19.35 -26.40 0.79
C LEU A 185 19.64 -27.84 1.22
N ALA A 186 19.36 -28.21 2.47
CA ALA A 186 19.59 -29.56 2.96
C ALA A 186 18.86 -30.58 2.06
N ASP A 187 19.60 -31.56 1.54
CA ASP A 187 19.10 -32.62 0.64
C ASP A 187 18.46 -32.16 -0.69
N GLN A 188 18.53 -30.87 -1.04
CA GLN A 188 17.95 -30.32 -2.29
C GLN A 188 18.92 -30.32 -3.49
N THR A 189 19.98 -31.14 -3.48
CA THR A 189 21.02 -31.11 -4.52
C THR A 189 20.46 -31.27 -5.94
N ARG A 190 19.44 -32.12 -6.11
CA ARG A 190 18.79 -32.33 -7.42
C ARG A 190 18.10 -31.06 -7.91
N LEU A 191 17.40 -30.36 -7.02
CA LEU A 191 16.65 -29.15 -7.35
C LEU A 191 17.60 -27.98 -7.65
N VAL A 192 18.67 -27.80 -6.88
CA VAL A 192 19.72 -26.81 -7.18
C VAL A 192 20.32 -27.04 -8.56
N ARG A 193 20.63 -28.29 -8.92
CA ARG A 193 21.14 -28.62 -10.26
C ARG A 193 20.13 -28.28 -11.36
N ARG A 194 18.84 -28.57 -11.13
CA ARG A 194 17.76 -28.24 -12.06
C ARG A 194 17.66 -26.73 -12.29
N ILE A 195 17.60 -25.93 -11.21
CA ILE A 195 17.57 -24.46 -11.25
C ILE A 195 18.71 -23.93 -12.13
N ARG A 196 19.94 -24.41 -11.91
CA ARG A 196 21.11 -23.99 -12.71
C ARG A 196 21.03 -24.45 -14.16
N ALA A 197 20.62 -25.69 -14.41
CA ALA A 197 20.55 -26.27 -15.75
C ALA A 197 19.50 -25.56 -16.63
N GLU A 198 18.43 -25.05 -16.02
CA GLU A 198 17.38 -24.27 -16.68
C GLU A 198 17.74 -22.77 -16.81
N GLY A 199 18.96 -22.38 -16.41
CA GLY A 199 19.49 -21.04 -16.63
C GLY A 199 19.05 -20.01 -15.59
N HIS A 200 18.46 -20.44 -14.47
CA HIS A 200 18.14 -19.57 -13.35
C HIS A 200 19.37 -19.27 -12.48
N GLU A 201 19.29 -18.18 -11.74
CA GLU A 201 20.35 -17.72 -10.86
C GLU A 201 20.04 -18.09 -9.40
N LEU A 202 21.07 -18.49 -8.63
CA LEU A 202 20.98 -18.74 -7.19
C LEU A 202 21.73 -17.66 -6.42
N ALA A 203 21.06 -17.01 -5.47
CA ALA A 203 21.55 -15.90 -4.67
C ALA A 203 21.38 -16.18 -3.16
N ASN A 204 22.08 -15.41 -2.32
CA ASN A 204 22.13 -15.65 -0.89
C ASN A 204 20.99 -14.92 -0.15
N HIS A 205 20.22 -15.66 0.64
CA HIS A 205 19.24 -15.12 1.57
C HIS A 205 19.53 -15.55 3.00
N GLN A 206 20.77 -15.44 3.46
CA GLN A 206 21.26 -15.84 4.80
C GLN A 206 20.93 -17.30 5.17
N MET A 207 21.32 -17.75 6.37
CA MET A 207 21.20 -19.17 6.73
C MET A 207 19.78 -19.53 7.14
N THR A 208 19.15 -18.67 7.94
CA THR A 208 17.81 -18.90 8.51
C THR A 208 16.92 -17.69 8.29
N ASP A 209 15.59 -17.88 8.32
CA ASP A 209 14.63 -16.78 8.17
C ASP A 209 14.60 -15.92 9.44
N THR A 210 15.52 -14.96 9.55
CA THR A 210 15.61 -14.03 10.67
C THR A 210 15.81 -12.61 10.16
N ALA A 211 14.98 -11.67 10.59
CA ALA A 211 15.13 -10.29 10.18
C ALA A 211 16.55 -9.78 10.49
N THR A 212 17.26 -9.27 9.48
CA THR A 212 18.67 -8.86 9.63
C THR A 212 18.88 -7.77 10.68
N VAL A 213 17.86 -6.94 10.91
CA VAL A 213 17.84 -5.91 11.97
C VAL A 213 17.94 -6.48 13.38
N ALA A 214 17.56 -7.75 13.58
CA ALA A 214 17.66 -8.45 14.85
C ALA A 214 19.05 -9.08 15.08
N LEU A 215 19.92 -9.07 14.06
CA LEU A 215 21.23 -9.71 14.12
C LEU A 215 22.34 -8.70 14.45
N THR A 216 23.32 -9.15 15.23
CA THR A 216 24.59 -8.43 15.36
C THR A 216 25.40 -8.56 14.06
N PRO A 217 26.34 -7.65 13.76
CA PRO A 217 27.17 -7.76 12.55
C PRO A 217 27.88 -9.11 12.40
N ALA A 218 28.45 -9.63 13.50
CA ALA A 218 29.12 -10.93 13.50
C ALA A 218 28.15 -12.10 13.29
N ALA A 219 26.92 -12.01 13.81
CA ALA A 219 25.90 -13.03 13.58
C ALA A 219 25.41 -13.00 12.13
N LEU A 220 25.20 -11.82 11.55
CA LEU A 220 24.85 -11.65 10.15
C LEU A 220 25.96 -12.16 9.22
N GLU A 221 27.22 -11.82 9.49
CA GLU A 221 28.34 -12.32 8.70
C GLU A 221 28.41 -13.85 8.73
N ARG A 222 28.25 -14.46 9.91
CA ARG A 222 28.22 -15.92 10.05
C ARG A 222 27.07 -16.54 9.24
N GLN A 223 25.86 -16.00 9.37
CA GLN A 223 24.68 -16.42 8.63
C GLN A 223 24.92 -16.39 7.10
N ILE A 224 25.43 -15.27 6.60
CA ILE A 224 25.72 -15.11 5.16
C ILE A 224 26.78 -16.11 4.72
N ARG A 225 27.90 -16.24 5.44
CA ARG A 225 28.99 -17.17 5.09
C ARG A 225 28.53 -18.62 5.06
N GLN A 226 27.73 -19.05 6.04
CA GLN A 226 27.19 -20.41 6.10
C GLN A 226 26.28 -20.70 4.90
N ALA A 227 25.34 -19.81 4.61
CA ALA A 227 24.47 -19.95 3.43
C ALA A 227 25.26 -19.89 2.12
N HIS A 228 26.26 -19.02 2.03
CA HIS A 228 27.12 -18.88 0.86
C HIS A 228 27.90 -20.18 0.61
N ALA A 229 28.41 -20.81 1.67
CA ALA A 229 29.05 -22.12 1.58
C ALA A 229 28.07 -23.22 1.14
N ALA A 230 26.85 -23.24 1.69
CA ALA A 230 25.81 -24.22 1.34
C ALA A 230 25.37 -24.12 -0.14
N LEU A 231 25.32 -22.91 -0.70
CA LEU A 231 25.03 -22.69 -2.13
C LEU A 231 26.11 -23.26 -3.07
N GLY A 232 27.31 -23.51 -2.55
CA GLY A 232 28.47 -23.95 -3.33
C GLY A 232 29.09 -22.83 -4.17
N ALA A 233 30.35 -23.00 -4.55
CA ALA A 233 31.12 -21.95 -5.24
C ALA A 233 30.74 -21.75 -6.71
N THR A 234 30.28 -22.80 -7.38
CA THR A 234 29.99 -22.76 -8.82
C THR A 234 28.58 -22.28 -9.08
N GLY A 235 28.40 -21.20 -9.85
CA GLY A 235 27.07 -20.77 -10.31
C GLY A 235 26.17 -20.19 -9.20
N ARG A 236 26.75 -19.66 -8.12
CA ARG A 236 26.07 -18.72 -7.21
C ARG A 236 26.39 -17.29 -7.63
N SER A 237 25.49 -16.37 -7.36
CA SER A 237 25.69 -14.94 -7.63
C SER A 237 26.29 -14.20 -6.45
N ASP A 238 26.76 -12.98 -6.72
CA ASP A 238 27.25 -12.04 -5.71
C ASP A 238 26.10 -11.20 -5.08
N TRP A 239 24.86 -11.64 -5.28
CA TRP A 239 23.69 -10.97 -4.70
C TRP A 239 23.34 -11.52 -3.32
N PHE A 240 22.99 -10.58 -2.44
CA PHE A 240 22.41 -10.85 -1.14
C PHE A 240 21.10 -10.08 -0.98
N ARG A 241 20.09 -10.73 -0.41
CA ARG A 241 18.87 -10.04 0.03
C ARG A 241 18.74 -10.17 1.55
N PRO A 242 18.57 -9.07 2.30
CA PRO A 242 18.39 -9.15 3.75
C PRO A 242 17.01 -9.68 4.11
N GLY A 243 16.96 -10.63 5.05
CA GLY A 243 15.71 -11.03 5.70
C GLY A 243 14.97 -9.82 6.29
N GLY A 244 13.67 -9.73 6.00
CA GLY A 244 12.81 -8.61 6.38
C GLY A 244 12.92 -7.36 5.50
N GLY A 245 13.77 -7.35 4.47
CA GLY A 245 13.84 -6.27 3.47
C GLY A 245 14.38 -4.92 3.97
N ILE A 246 14.79 -4.82 5.24
CA ILE A 246 15.35 -3.59 5.82
C ILE A 246 16.87 -3.60 5.72
N VAL A 247 17.44 -2.57 5.09
CA VAL A 247 18.89 -2.40 4.98
C VAL A 247 19.39 -1.39 6.01
N THR A 248 20.34 -1.82 6.84
CA THR A 248 21.06 -0.96 7.80
C THR A 248 22.51 -0.75 7.36
N GLU A 249 23.18 0.29 7.85
CA GLU A 249 24.62 0.52 7.58
C GLU A 249 25.50 -0.67 8.02
N ARG A 250 25.09 -1.37 9.08
CA ARG A 250 25.76 -2.59 9.54
C ARG A 250 25.64 -3.71 8.51
N CYS A 251 24.45 -3.88 7.93
CA CYS A 251 24.19 -4.85 6.87
C CYS A 251 25.04 -4.52 5.62
N LYS A 252 25.06 -3.25 5.18
CA LYS A 252 25.89 -2.79 4.06
C LYS A 252 27.38 -3.08 4.28
N THR A 253 27.89 -2.76 5.47
CA THR A 253 29.30 -2.98 5.84
C THR A 253 29.68 -4.46 5.76
N VAL A 254 28.83 -5.35 6.29
CA VAL A 254 29.05 -6.80 6.22
C VAL A 254 28.97 -7.30 4.78
N CYS A 255 27.98 -6.89 4.00
CA CYS A 255 27.87 -7.32 2.61
C CYS A 255 29.10 -6.88 1.80
N LYS A 256 29.55 -5.63 2.00
CA LYS A 256 30.74 -5.08 1.34
C LYS A 256 32.02 -5.84 1.71
N SER A 257 32.21 -6.20 2.98
CA SER A 257 33.39 -6.99 3.40
C SER A 257 33.40 -8.40 2.83
N LEU A 258 32.24 -8.91 2.43
CA LEU A 258 32.06 -10.20 1.77
C LEU A 258 32.04 -10.11 0.23
N GLY A 259 32.16 -8.90 -0.34
CA GLY A 259 32.08 -8.69 -1.79
C GLY A 259 30.68 -8.85 -2.38
N LEU A 260 29.63 -8.79 -1.55
CA LEU A 260 28.24 -8.98 -1.96
C LEU A 260 27.54 -7.65 -2.23
N ARG A 261 26.64 -7.65 -3.21
CA ARG A 261 25.74 -6.54 -3.54
C ARG A 261 24.36 -6.81 -2.96
N ILE A 262 23.68 -5.78 -2.48
CA ILE A 262 22.36 -5.92 -1.88
C ILE A 262 21.28 -5.73 -2.96
N ALA A 263 20.36 -6.68 -3.06
CA ALA A 263 19.19 -6.63 -3.92
C ALA A 263 17.91 -6.52 -3.10
N LEU A 264 17.16 -5.45 -3.33
CA LEU A 264 15.77 -5.31 -2.91
C LEU A 264 14.88 -5.43 -4.15
N GLY A 265 13.80 -4.68 -4.22
CA GLY A 265 12.88 -4.73 -5.34
C GLY A 265 12.00 -3.49 -5.41
N SER A 266 11.58 -3.17 -6.63
CA SER A 266 10.70 -2.05 -6.94
C SER A 266 9.24 -2.48 -7.11
N VAL A 267 9.01 -3.79 -7.23
CA VAL A 267 7.67 -4.38 -7.38
C VAL A 267 7.51 -5.53 -6.41
N PHE A 268 6.57 -5.40 -5.48
CA PHE A 268 6.24 -6.42 -4.49
C PHE A 268 4.72 -6.47 -4.30
N PRO A 269 4.03 -7.57 -4.65
CA PRO A 269 2.58 -7.68 -4.59
C PRO A 269 2.05 -8.07 -3.20
N PHE A 270 2.89 -7.98 -2.16
CA PHE A 270 2.54 -8.36 -0.79
C PHE A 270 2.10 -9.83 -0.67
N ASP A 271 2.65 -10.74 -1.47
CA ASP A 271 2.28 -12.17 -1.52
C ASP A 271 2.51 -12.92 -0.20
N SER A 272 3.33 -12.36 0.69
CA SER A 272 3.48 -12.83 2.08
C SER A 272 2.35 -12.38 3.03
N HIS A 273 1.59 -11.34 2.68
CA HIS A 273 0.54 -10.74 3.51
C HIS A 273 -0.87 -10.91 2.93
N GLN A 274 -0.99 -11.31 1.67
CA GLN A 274 -2.28 -11.60 1.03
C GLN A 274 -2.19 -12.83 0.10
N THR A 275 -3.34 -13.46 -0.14
CA THR A 275 -3.41 -14.78 -0.80
C THR A 275 -4.08 -14.77 -2.18
N SER A 276 -4.48 -13.60 -2.68
CA SER A 276 -5.23 -13.47 -3.93
C SER A 276 -4.32 -13.52 -5.15
N VAL A 277 -4.33 -14.66 -5.85
CA VAL A 277 -3.63 -14.85 -7.14
C VAL A 277 -4.02 -13.76 -8.15
N ARG A 278 -5.32 -13.45 -8.24
CA ARG A 278 -5.84 -12.43 -9.15
C ARG A 278 -5.28 -11.04 -8.84
N PHE A 279 -5.21 -10.68 -7.55
CA PHE A 279 -4.66 -9.40 -7.14
C PHE A 279 -3.17 -9.33 -7.47
N SER A 280 -2.38 -10.33 -7.07
CA SER A 280 -0.94 -10.36 -7.35
C SER A 280 -0.66 -10.25 -8.85
N ALA A 281 -1.33 -11.06 -9.69
CA ALA A 281 -1.13 -11.03 -11.13
C ALA A 281 -1.49 -9.65 -11.73
N ALA A 282 -2.62 -9.06 -11.33
CA ALA A 282 -3.02 -7.74 -11.82
C ALA A 282 -2.07 -6.63 -11.35
N PHE A 283 -1.60 -6.70 -10.10
CA PHE A 283 -0.61 -5.78 -9.55
C PHE A 283 0.69 -5.86 -10.35
N LEU A 284 1.24 -7.07 -10.52
CA LEU A 284 2.46 -7.31 -11.29
C LEU A 284 2.32 -6.80 -12.73
N ALA A 285 1.23 -7.14 -13.43
CA ALA A 285 0.95 -6.63 -14.77
C ALA A 285 0.97 -5.10 -14.82
N SER A 286 0.37 -4.42 -13.84
CA SER A 286 0.30 -2.94 -13.83
C SER A 286 1.61 -2.25 -13.44
N ARG A 287 2.50 -2.93 -12.69
CA ARG A 287 3.68 -2.32 -12.06
C ARG A 287 4.99 -2.69 -12.74
N ILE A 288 5.07 -3.84 -13.39
CA ILE A 288 6.29 -4.28 -14.08
C ILE A 288 6.51 -3.43 -15.34
N LYS A 289 7.72 -2.87 -15.41
CA LYS A 289 8.26 -1.99 -16.46
C LYS A 289 9.72 -2.39 -16.73
N PRO A 290 10.34 -1.89 -17.82
CA PRO A 290 11.79 -2.03 -18.03
C PRO A 290 12.59 -1.71 -16.76
N GLY A 291 13.50 -2.61 -16.40
CA GLY A 291 14.36 -2.47 -15.23
C GLY A 291 13.74 -2.84 -13.89
N ALA A 292 12.47 -3.29 -13.85
CA ALA A 292 11.85 -3.70 -12.60
C ALA A 292 12.54 -4.92 -11.97
N ILE A 293 12.59 -4.94 -10.64
CA ILE A 293 13.00 -6.11 -9.85
C ILE A 293 11.80 -6.51 -9.01
N VAL A 294 11.28 -7.71 -9.28
CA VAL A 294 10.05 -8.24 -8.69
C VAL A 294 10.39 -9.19 -7.56
N ILE A 295 9.76 -9.03 -6.40
CA ILE A 295 9.91 -9.94 -5.26
C ILE A 295 8.66 -10.80 -5.12
N LEU A 296 8.86 -12.12 -5.08
CA LEU A 296 7.88 -13.16 -4.77
C LEU A 296 8.53 -14.15 -3.79
N HIS A 297 7.75 -15.07 -3.22
CA HIS A 297 8.24 -16.04 -2.25
C HIS A 297 7.80 -17.46 -2.63
N ASP A 298 8.64 -18.46 -2.37
CA ASP A 298 8.28 -19.88 -2.52
C ASP A 298 8.26 -20.67 -1.21
N GLY A 299 8.79 -20.11 -0.11
CA GLY A 299 8.75 -20.73 1.22
C GLY A 299 7.38 -20.68 1.93
N ALA A 300 7.27 -21.47 3.01
CA ALA A 300 6.12 -21.51 3.93
C ALA A 300 4.74 -21.66 3.24
N GLY A 301 4.63 -22.55 2.25
CA GLY A 301 3.37 -22.86 1.56
C GLY A 301 2.90 -21.77 0.58
N ARG A 302 3.76 -20.81 0.24
CA ARG A 302 3.44 -19.74 -0.73
C ARG A 302 3.76 -20.12 -2.18
N GLY A 303 4.70 -21.04 -2.41
CA GLY A 303 5.21 -21.30 -3.76
C GLY A 303 4.17 -21.77 -4.77
N GLU A 304 3.19 -22.59 -4.38
CA GLU A 304 2.10 -23.00 -5.29
C GLU A 304 1.30 -21.79 -5.80
N ARG A 305 1.05 -20.82 -4.92
CA ARG A 305 0.40 -19.55 -5.28
C ARG A 305 1.29 -18.74 -6.21
N THR A 306 2.60 -18.73 -5.97
CA THR A 306 3.57 -18.06 -6.84
C THR A 306 3.54 -18.63 -8.24
N ALA A 307 3.53 -19.95 -8.41
CA ALA A 307 3.37 -20.59 -9.73
C ALA A 307 2.08 -20.14 -10.43
N LEU A 308 0.93 -20.17 -9.73
CA LEU A 308 -0.36 -19.70 -10.29
C LEU A 308 -0.36 -18.20 -10.65
N VAL A 309 0.34 -17.37 -9.88
CA VAL A 309 0.49 -15.94 -10.17
C VAL A 309 1.33 -15.72 -11.42
N LEU A 310 2.44 -16.45 -11.53
CA LEU A 310 3.36 -16.39 -12.66
C LEU A 310 2.67 -16.82 -13.96
N ASP A 311 2.00 -17.98 -13.95
CA ASP A 311 1.26 -18.50 -15.11
C ASP A 311 0.27 -17.46 -15.67
N ARG A 312 -0.43 -16.75 -14.77
CA ARG A 312 -1.41 -15.74 -15.18
C ARG A 312 -0.79 -14.45 -15.74
N VAL A 313 0.42 -14.08 -15.32
CA VAL A 313 1.00 -12.75 -15.61
C VAL A 313 2.07 -12.78 -16.69
N LEU A 314 2.84 -13.87 -16.80
CA LEU A 314 3.98 -13.96 -17.69
C LEU A 314 3.58 -13.78 -19.17
N ASP A 315 2.51 -14.44 -19.61
CA ASP A 315 1.95 -14.24 -20.96
C ASP A 315 1.66 -12.76 -21.26
N GLN A 316 1.08 -12.04 -20.31
CA GLN A 316 0.75 -10.62 -20.50
C GLN A 316 1.99 -9.74 -20.60
N LEU A 317 3.06 -10.09 -19.88
CA LEU A 317 4.34 -9.36 -19.93
C LEU A 317 5.09 -9.67 -21.22
N ASN A 318 5.09 -10.93 -21.66
CA ASN A 318 5.65 -11.38 -22.93
C ASN A 318 4.94 -10.69 -24.12
N GLN A 319 3.61 -10.58 -24.10
CA GLN A 319 2.84 -9.84 -25.12
C GLN A 319 3.17 -8.34 -25.16
N ARG A 320 3.65 -7.77 -24.06
CA ARG A 320 4.15 -6.38 -23.99
C ARG A 320 5.62 -6.27 -24.41
N GLY A 321 6.24 -7.37 -24.83
CA GLY A 321 7.64 -7.45 -25.21
C GLY A 321 8.62 -7.44 -24.03
N LEU A 322 8.14 -7.59 -22.79
CA LEU A 322 8.99 -7.60 -21.60
C LEU A 322 9.49 -9.02 -21.32
N GLN A 323 10.81 -9.18 -21.22
CA GLN A 323 11.45 -10.47 -20.97
C GLN A 323 11.94 -10.59 -19.52
N ALA A 324 11.61 -11.71 -18.87
CA ALA A 324 12.15 -12.07 -17.57
C ALA A 324 13.58 -12.61 -17.70
N VAL A 325 14.54 -11.94 -17.07
CA VAL A 325 15.96 -12.31 -17.06
C VAL A 325 16.47 -12.49 -15.63
N THR A 326 17.66 -13.06 -15.47
CA THR A 326 18.29 -13.12 -14.14
C THR A 326 18.66 -11.72 -13.64
N LEU A 327 18.87 -11.56 -12.33
CA LEU A 327 19.17 -10.26 -11.75
C LEU A 327 20.54 -9.76 -12.20
N THR A 328 21.52 -10.66 -12.33
CA THR A 328 22.84 -10.31 -12.89
C THR A 328 22.74 -9.82 -14.33
N GLU A 329 21.93 -10.49 -15.18
CA GLU A 329 21.73 -10.05 -16.56
C GLU A 329 21.03 -8.69 -16.64
N LEU A 330 20.02 -8.46 -15.80
CA LEU A 330 19.35 -7.16 -15.73
C LEU A 330 20.33 -6.05 -15.33
N ALA A 331 21.13 -6.29 -14.28
CA ALA A 331 22.08 -5.31 -13.77
C ALA A 331 23.23 -5.00 -14.75
N ALA A 332 23.65 -5.98 -15.54
CA ALA A 332 24.64 -5.78 -16.60
C ALA A 332 24.12 -4.87 -17.74
N GLY A 333 22.80 -4.84 -17.97
CA GLY A 333 22.14 -3.98 -18.95
C GLY A 333 21.86 -2.54 -18.49
N SER A 334 22.45 -2.11 -17.36
CA SER A 334 22.29 -0.75 -16.85
C SER A 334 22.95 0.28 -17.77
N THR A 335 22.18 1.27 -18.21
CA THR A 335 22.75 2.48 -18.80
C THR A 335 23.22 3.35 -17.63
N LYS A 336 24.53 3.41 -17.38
CA LYS A 336 25.11 4.42 -16.49
C LYS A 336 24.89 5.80 -17.11
N GLU A 337 23.69 6.37 -16.97
CA GLU A 337 23.54 7.81 -17.02
C GLU A 337 23.77 8.31 -15.59
N SER A 338 25.01 8.75 -15.34
CA SER A 338 25.34 9.54 -14.17
C SER A 338 24.46 10.80 -14.16
N PRO A 339 23.91 11.21 -13.01
CA PRO A 339 23.11 12.42 -12.91
C PRO A 339 23.86 13.69 -13.32
#